data_AF-A0A946UGD1-F1
#
_entry.id   AF-A0A946UGD1-F1
#
_cell.length_a   1.000
_cell.length_b   1.000
_cell.length_c   1.000
_cell.angle_alpha   90.00
_cell.angle_beta   90.00
_cell.angle_gamma   90.00
#
_symmetry.space_group_name_H-M   'P 1'
#
loop_
_entity.id
_entity.type
_entity.pdbx_description
1 polymer ?
#
loop_
_entity_poly.entity_id
_entity_poly.type
_entity_poly.pdbx_seq_one_letter_code
_entity_poly.pdbx_strand_id
1 'polypeptide(L)'
;MDRTIFRIATMSVVAAAYFIVAACSSSGNNSTATPVPPPPAPDPVTSNAYNGPGSKWDVSLNDDNTFEITRQPDIDAAVDLTVNGTWQRNAMGFVLLTVDSASGTDAPNPGDVAWAVEAEGYALMLETEGNNFTPMIKSGACPEADMAGNWVIVRKHEDADATEVDGDYFGSFAFDAMTGVANLPDQHSLSDGFPATGSSGELSAGTCADGIMEVDDAVMYLADNGGAIVHTNLSQPSETSFIFALAQKAVTSVAALDAEYAGILFDGSSAADDRISAVSIACTGGLCSGSIVDDVVAMTTSGSFSIDLFGTTNAPVSGFLTGSVADELGNTGNLACMIDENVQGSGQRLVSCVGQAPAANQKMFNLLFASNQ
;
A
#
# COMPACT_ATOMS: atom_id res chain seq x y z
N MET A 1 1.46 17.78 26.57
CA MET A 1 2.13 17.52 25.29
C MET A 1 1.00 17.29 24.31
N ASP A 2 0.61 18.34 23.58
CA ASP A 2 -0.37 18.25 22.51
C ASP A 2 0.22 17.36 21.41
N ARG A 3 -0.35 16.18 21.22
CA ARG A 3 -0.13 15.33 20.05
C ARG A 3 -1.46 15.28 19.32
N THR A 4 -1.59 16.14 18.32
CA THR A 4 -2.74 16.14 17.41
C THR A 4 -2.55 14.97 16.46
N ILE A 5 -3.40 13.94 16.59
CA ILE A 5 -3.35 12.63 15.92
C ILE A 5 -3.68 12.72 14.43
N PHE A 6 -4.24 13.84 13.98
CA PHE A 6 -4.52 14.12 12.58
C PHE A 6 -3.95 15.48 12.22
N ARG A 7 -3.25 15.58 11.08
CA ARG A 7 -3.11 16.88 10.42
C ARG A 7 -4.51 17.26 9.94
N ILE A 8 -5.21 18.04 10.76
CA ILE A 8 -6.48 18.66 10.38
C ILE A 8 -6.18 19.59 9.20
N ALA A 9 -6.51 19.14 7.98
CA ALA A 9 -6.78 20.06 6.89
C ALA A 9 -7.89 20.99 7.37
N THR A 10 -7.53 22.21 7.76
CA THR A 10 -8.46 23.16 8.40
C THR A 10 -9.39 23.70 7.33
N MET A 11 -10.47 22.97 7.07
CA MET A 11 -11.42 23.28 6.00
C MET A 11 -12.29 24.48 6.38
N SER A 12 -12.13 25.61 5.70
CA SER A 12 -13.09 26.73 5.78
C SER A 12 -14.30 26.42 4.91
N VAL A 13 -15.38 25.94 5.53
CA VAL A 13 -16.63 25.60 4.84
C VAL A 13 -17.34 26.88 4.37
N VAL A 14 -17.38 27.10 3.06
CA VAL A 14 -18.32 28.05 2.42
C VAL A 14 -19.57 27.27 2.02
N ALA A 15 -20.62 27.36 2.83
CA ALA A 15 -21.90 26.72 2.56
C ALA A 15 -22.64 27.44 1.42
N ALA A 16 -22.73 26.80 0.25
CA ALA A 16 -23.65 27.19 -0.81
C ALA A 16 -24.96 26.40 -0.66
N ALA A 17 -25.99 27.06 -0.14
CA ALA A 17 -27.34 26.52 -0.03
C ALA A 17 -28.02 26.49 -1.41
N TYR A 18 -28.38 25.30 -1.90
CA TYR A 18 -29.33 25.15 -3.01
C TYR A 18 -30.69 24.68 -2.48
N PHE A 19 -31.69 25.54 -2.67
CA PHE A 19 -33.11 25.24 -2.55
C PHE A 19 -33.60 24.52 -3.81
N ILE A 20 -34.28 23.38 -3.67
CA ILE A 20 -35.33 22.95 -4.63
C ILE A 20 -36.54 22.43 -3.84
N VAL A 21 -37.71 22.91 -4.26
CA VAL A 21 -39.04 22.75 -3.68
C VAL A 21 -39.75 21.51 -4.23
N ALA A 22 -40.64 20.98 -3.37
CA ALA A 22 -41.57 19.85 -3.45
C ALA A 22 -42.36 19.58 -4.74
N ALA A 23 -42.84 18.32 -4.84
CA ALA A 23 -44.20 18.01 -5.29
C ALA A 23 -44.76 16.75 -4.61
N CYS A 24 -45.99 16.88 -4.09
CA CYS A 24 -46.82 15.81 -3.54
C CYS A 24 -47.58 15.04 -4.63
N SER A 25 -47.84 13.75 -4.40
CA SER A 25 -49.08 13.12 -4.84
C SER A 25 -49.46 11.94 -3.94
N SER A 26 -50.58 12.09 -3.23
CA SER A 26 -51.24 11.06 -2.43
C SER A 26 -52.09 10.16 -3.32
N SER A 27 -51.91 8.84 -3.24
CA SER A 27 -52.85 7.85 -3.77
C SER A 27 -53.08 6.78 -2.73
N GLY A 28 -54.28 6.78 -2.13
CA GLY A 28 -54.70 5.78 -1.16
C GLY A 28 -55.14 4.49 -1.86
N ASN A 29 -54.62 3.35 -1.40
CA ASN A 29 -55.13 2.04 -1.75
C ASN A 29 -55.24 1.19 -0.48
N ASN A 30 -56.48 0.83 -0.12
CA ASN A 30 -56.80 -0.15 0.90
C ASN A 30 -56.43 -1.54 0.34
N SER A 31 -55.33 -2.12 0.81
CA SER A 31 -54.95 -3.50 0.51
C SER A 31 -55.02 -4.33 1.79
N THR A 32 -55.82 -5.38 1.74
CA THR A 32 -55.92 -6.43 2.76
C THR A 32 -54.56 -7.07 2.98
N ALA A 33 -54.01 -6.94 4.20
CA ALA A 33 -52.70 -7.42 4.58
C ALA A 33 -52.62 -8.95 4.55
N THR A 34 -51.96 -9.49 3.53
CA THR A 34 -51.27 -10.79 3.63
C THR A 34 -50.05 -10.64 4.55
N PRO A 35 -49.69 -11.67 5.34
CA PRO A 35 -48.49 -11.64 6.17
C PRO A 35 -47.29 -11.36 5.27
N VAL A 36 -46.61 -10.22 5.50
CA VAL A 36 -45.39 -9.87 4.79
C VAL A 36 -44.35 -10.91 5.21
N PRO A 37 -43.76 -11.67 4.26
CA PRO A 37 -42.65 -12.54 4.59
C PRO A 37 -41.55 -11.70 5.24
N PRO A 38 -40.81 -12.23 6.23
CA PRO A 38 -39.70 -11.49 6.84
C PRO A 38 -38.80 -11.00 5.70
N PRO A 39 -38.30 -9.74 5.79
CA PRO A 39 -37.39 -9.23 4.77
C PRO A 39 -36.27 -10.25 4.60
N PRO A 40 -35.87 -10.54 3.34
CA PRO A 40 -34.72 -11.39 3.10
C PRO A 40 -33.57 -10.89 3.97
N ALA A 41 -32.81 -11.83 4.55
CA ALA A 41 -31.59 -11.46 5.25
C ALA A 41 -30.77 -10.58 4.29
N PRO A 42 -30.21 -9.45 4.75
CA PRO A 42 -29.36 -8.63 3.90
C PRO A 42 -28.31 -9.55 3.27
N ASP A 43 -28.08 -9.38 1.96
CA ASP A 43 -27.03 -10.09 1.26
C ASP A 43 -25.72 -9.92 2.05
N PRO A 44 -24.85 -10.95 2.11
CA PRO A 44 -23.57 -10.81 2.78
C PRO A 44 -22.83 -9.62 2.16
N VAL A 45 -22.52 -8.63 2.99
CA VAL A 45 -21.68 -7.50 2.59
C VAL A 45 -20.36 -8.09 2.13
N THR A 46 -20.02 -7.94 0.85
CA THR A 46 -18.67 -8.31 0.42
C THR A 46 -17.74 -7.21 0.92
N SER A 47 -16.60 -7.62 1.46
CA SER A 47 -15.63 -6.69 2.03
C SER A 47 -14.25 -7.02 1.49
N ASN A 48 -13.49 -5.95 1.23
CA ASN A 48 -12.06 -6.06 1.01
C ASN A 48 -11.39 -5.93 2.38
N ALA A 49 -10.85 -7.03 2.88
CA ALA A 49 -10.09 -7.07 4.12
C ALA A 49 -8.59 -7.10 3.81
N TYR A 50 -7.81 -6.37 4.59
CA TYR A 50 -6.36 -6.24 4.47
C TYR A 50 -5.68 -6.40 5.82
N ASN A 51 -4.49 -7.00 5.84
CA ASN A 51 -3.65 -7.12 7.02
C ASN A 51 -2.21 -6.66 6.75
N GLY A 52 -1.56 -6.10 7.77
CA GLY A 52 -0.21 -5.55 7.63
C GLY A 52 0.56 -5.44 8.96
N PRO A 53 1.89 -5.21 8.89
CA PRO A 53 2.79 -5.26 10.03
C PRO A 53 3.01 -3.88 10.71
N GLY A 54 3.92 -3.83 11.70
CA GLY A 54 4.26 -2.62 12.45
C GLY A 54 3.33 -2.37 13.65
N SER A 55 3.04 -3.43 14.42
CA SER A 55 1.73 -3.77 15.00
C SER A 55 0.87 -4.50 13.96
N LYS A 56 0.07 -5.47 14.39
CA LYS A 56 -0.85 -6.13 13.47
C LYS A 56 -2.01 -5.19 13.21
N TRP A 57 -2.11 -4.72 11.98
CA TRP A 57 -3.20 -3.87 11.51
C TRP A 57 -4.14 -4.72 10.67
N ASP A 58 -5.43 -4.60 10.91
CA ASP A 58 -6.48 -5.19 10.09
C ASP A 58 -7.41 -4.06 9.61
N VAL A 59 -7.67 -3.98 8.30
CA VAL A 59 -8.57 -3.00 7.68
C VAL A 59 -9.63 -3.75 6.89
N SER A 60 -10.90 -3.42 7.08
CA SER A 60 -12.01 -3.90 6.25
C SER A 60 -12.71 -2.73 5.60
N LEU A 61 -12.78 -2.73 4.26
CA LEU A 61 -13.57 -1.81 3.45
C LEU A 61 -14.82 -2.54 2.95
N ASN A 62 -15.98 -2.12 3.45
CA ASN A 62 -17.26 -2.75 3.14
C ASN A 62 -17.94 -2.10 1.93
N ASP A 63 -18.72 -2.87 1.17
CA ASP A 63 -19.47 -2.37 0.00
C ASP A 63 -20.50 -1.26 0.30
N ASP A 64 -20.92 -1.13 1.56
CA ASP A 64 -21.83 -0.09 2.01
C ASP A 64 -21.12 1.25 2.32
N ASN A 65 -19.86 1.37 1.89
CA ASN A 65 -18.96 2.50 2.13
C ASN A 65 -18.62 2.70 3.62
N THR A 66 -18.74 1.68 4.45
CA THR A 66 -18.23 1.71 5.83
C THR A 66 -16.86 1.02 5.93
N PHE A 67 -16.06 1.40 6.92
CA PHE A 67 -14.81 0.70 7.21
C PHE A 67 -14.66 0.38 8.70
N GLU A 68 -13.84 -0.63 8.97
CA GLU A 68 -13.31 -0.95 10.29
C GLU A 68 -11.78 -1.07 10.21
N ILE A 69 -11.06 -0.45 11.15
CA ILE A 69 -9.63 -0.65 11.36
C ILE A 69 -9.43 -1.17 12.78
N THR A 70 -8.65 -2.23 12.95
CA THR A 70 -8.18 -2.66 14.26
C THR A 70 -6.66 -2.71 14.30
N ARG A 71 -6.11 -2.50 15.50
CA ARG A 71 -4.67 -2.66 15.78
C ARG A 71 -4.48 -3.59 16.96
N GLN A 72 -3.47 -4.45 16.86
CA GLN A 72 -2.94 -5.26 17.96
C GLN A 72 -1.43 -4.97 18.07
N PRO A 73 -0.87 -4.79 19.28
CA PRO A 73 0.57 -4.53 19.45
C PRO A 73 1.48 -5.61 18.83
N ASP A 74 1.04 -6.87 18.87
CA ASP A 74 1.64 -8.04 18.24
C ASP A 74 0.52 -9.00 17.77
N ILE A 75 0.87 -10.12 17.11
CA ILE A 75 -0.10 -11.00 16.43
C ILE A 75 -1.08 -11.68 17.39
N ASP A 76 -0.63 -11.97 18.62
CA ASP A 76 -1.38 -12.70 19.64
C ASP A 76 -1.99 -11.78 20.72
N ALA A 77 -1.65 -10.49 20.69
CA ALA A 77 -2.16 -9.51 21.62
C ALA A 77 -3.65 -9.21 21.39
N ALA A 78 -4.30 -8.74 22.45
CA ALA A 78 -5.66 -8.21 22.33
C ALA A 78 -5.67 -6.92 21.48
N VAL A 79 -6.76 -6.72 20.74
CA VAL A 79 -7.03 -5.47 20.02
C VAL A 79 -6.97 -4.29 20.99
N ASP A 80 -6.10 -3.33 20.70
CA ASP A 80 -5.85 -2.15 21.54
C ASP A 80 -6.39 -0.85 20.92
N LEU A 81 -6.78 -0.88 19.64
CA LEU A 81 -7.43 0.20 18.92
C LEU A 81 -8.48 -0.38 17.96
N THR A 82 -9.64 0.27 17.92
CA THR A 82 -10.70 0.04 16.94
C THR A 82 -11.19 1.38 16.40
N VAL A 83 -11.26 1.52 15.08
CA VAL A 83 -11.74 2.70 14.37
C VAL A 83 -12.84 2.27 13.41
N ASN A 84 -13.98 2.95 13.45
CA ASN A 84 -15.09 2.75 12.52
C ASN A 84 -15.40 4.06 11.82
N GLY A 85 -15.80 3.98 10.55
CA GLY A 85 -16.16 5.17 9.80
C GLY A 85 -16.73 4.87 8.43
N THR A 86 -16.68 5.89 7.57
CA THR A 86 -17.06 5.79 6.17
C THR A 86 -15.87 6.03 5.25
N TRP A 87 -15.87 5.39 4.09
CA TRP A 87 -14.82 5.55 3.10
C TRP A 87 -15.37 5.98 1.74
N GLN A 88 -14.54 6.69 0.98
CA GLN A 88 -14.83 7.06 -0.40
C GLN A 88 -13.54 7.18 -1.19
N ARG A 89 -13.57 6.87 -2.49
CA ARG A 89 -12.45 7.15 -3.40
C ARG A 89 -12.59 8.55 -4.00
N ASN A 90 -11.53 9.36 -3.92
CA ASN A 90 -11.52 10.67 -4.56
C ASN A 90 -11.17 10.56 -6.06
N ALA A 91 -11.24 11.68 -6.78
CA ALA A 91 -10.96 11.72 -8.22
C ALA A 91 -9.49 11.44 -8.57
N MET A 92 -8.56 11.60 -7.63
CA MET A 92 -7.15 11.28 -7.81
C MET A 92 -6.85 9.80 -7.57
N GLY A 93 -7.80 9.01 -7.05
CA GLY A 93 -7.65 7.57 -6.79
C GLY A 93 -7.41 7.19 -5.33
N PHE A 94 -7.21 8.16 -4.42
CA PHE A 94 -7.00 7.90 -3.00
C PHE A 94 -8.30 7.46 -2.32
N VAL A 95 -8.19 6.49 -1.40
CA VAL A 95 -9.26 6.12 -0.47
C VAL A 95 -9.21 7.06 0.72
N LEU A 96 -10.25 7.85 0.94
CA LEU A 96 -10.42 8.72 2.11
C LEU A 96 -11.23 7.99 3.17
N LEU A 97 -10.72 7.94 4.40
CA LEU A 97 -11.30 7.24 5.54
C LEU A 97 -11.74 8.27 6.59
N THR A 98 -13.04 8.56 6.66
CA THR A 98 -13.60 9.52 7.63
C THR A 98 -14.07 8.80 8.88
N VAL A 99 -13.49 9.14 10.03
CA VAL A 99 -13.77 8.49 11.32
C VAL A 99 -15.15 8.88 11.85
N ASP A 100 -15.99 7.89 12.15
CA ASP A 100 -17.27 8.09 12.85
C ASP A 100 -17.12 7.86 14.36
N SER A 101 -16.38 6.82 14.73
CA SER A 101 -16.09 6.48 16.13
C SER A 101 -14.78 5.72 16.27
N ALA A 102 -14.10 5.90 17.39
CA ALA A 102 -12.91 5.12 17.71
C ALA A 102 -12.77 4.90 19.22
N SER A 103 -12.08 3.81 19.58
CA SER A 103 -11.80 3.44 20.97
C SER A 103 -10.45 2.77 21.07
N GLY A 104 -9.74 3.00 22.18
CA GLY A 104 -8.44 2.37 22.44
C GLY A 104 -7.31 3.36 22.66
N THR A 105 -6.09 2.86 22.61
CA THR A 105 -4.85 3.64 22.76
C THR A 105 -4.64 4.50 21.51
N ASP A 106 -4.46 5.81 21.70
CA ASP A 106 -4.25 6.79 20.62
C ASP A 106 -5.39 6.82 19.58
N ALA A 107 -6.63 6.64 20.06
CA ALA A 107 -7.80 6.64 19.18
C ALA A 107 -8.06 8.02 18.51
N PRO A 108 -8.36 8.06 17.20
CA PRO A 108 -8.71 9.28 16.49
C PRO A 108 -10.03 9.89 16.98
N ASN A 109 -10.26 11.16 16.66
CA ASN A 109 -11.53 11.82 16.93
C ASN A 109 -12.52 11.60 15.79
N PRO A 110 -13.84 11.55 16.08
CA PRO A 110 -14.85 11.61 15.02
C PRO A 110 -14.67 12.85 14.12
N GLY A 111 -14.72 12.63 12.81
CA GLY A 111 -14.50 13.64 11.77
C GLY A 111 -13.05 13.74 11.28
N ASP A 112 -12.10 13.07 11.93
CA ASP A 112 -10.72 12.94 11.44
C ASP A 112 -10.71 12.14 10.12
N VAL A 113 -9.79 12.48 9.21
CA VAL A 113 -9.70 11.87 7.87
C VAL A 113 -8.31 11.31 7.66
N ALA A 114 -8.22 9.98 7.46
CA ALA A 114 -7.01 9.30 6.99
C ALA A 114 -7.14 9.04 5.48
N TRP A 115 -6.05 8.64 4.85
CA TRP A 115 -6.06 8.27 3.45
C TRP A 115 -5.21 7.03 3.17
N ALA A 116 -5.52 6.35 2.07
CA ALA A 116 -4.80 5.18 1.62
C ALA A 116 -4.73 5.11 0.09
N VAL A 117 -3.78 4.32 -0.41
CA VAL A 117 -3.72 3.89 -1.82
C VAL A 117 -4.09 2.42 -1.87
N GLU A 118 -5.07 2.08 -2.70
CA GLU A 118 -5.61 0.72 -2.78
C GLU A 118 -5.47 0.17 -4.20
N ALA A 119 -4.88 -1.03 -4.29
CA ALA A 119 -5.07 -1.94 -5.41
C ALA A 119 -6.15 -2.96 -5.00
N GLU A 120 -7.35 -2.78 -5.53
CA GLU A 120 -8.58 -3.42 -5.02
C GLU A 120 -8.46 -4.95 -4.97
N GLY A 121 -8.77 -5.52 -3.80
CA GLY A 121 -8.70 -6.96 -3.59
C GLY A 121 -7.27 -7.52 -3.61
N TYR A 122 -6.25 -6.66 -3.51
CA TYR A 122 -4.86 -7.06 -3.54
C TYR A 122 -4.02 -6.48 -2.42
N ALA A 123 -3.89 -5.16 -2.38
CA ALA A 123 -3.04 -4.47 -1.41
C ALA A 123 -3.61 -3.09 -1.06
N LEU A 124 -3.33 -2.67 0.17
CA LEU A 124 -3.71 -1.37 0.70
C LEU A 124 -2.47 -0.76 1.35
N MET A 125 -2.13 0.47 1.01
CA MET A 125 -1.09 1.23 1.69
C MET A 125 -1.77 2.31 2.52
N LEU A 126 -1.82 2.09 3.83
CA LEU A 126 -2.48 2.98 4.77
C LEU A 126 -1.48 4.00 5.31
N GLU A 127 -1.80 5.29 5.25
CA GLU A 127 -1.07 6.29 6.03
C GLU A 127 -1.39 6.11 7.51
N THR A 128 -0.35 5.97 8.32
CA THR A 128 -0.44 5.79 9.77
C THR A 128 0.34 6.86 10.50
N GLU A 129 0.10 6.97 11.81
CA GLU A 129 0.67 8.03 12.64
C GLU A 129 2.21 8.15 12.52
N GLY A 130 2.67 9.39 12.70
CA GLY A 130 4.10 9.67 12.77
C GLY A 130 4.79 9.61 11.42
N ASN A 131 4.05 9.93 10.35
CA ASN A 131 4.58 9.92 8.99
C ASN A 131 5.14 8.54 8.64
N ASN A 132 4.33 7.52 8.92
CA ASN A 132 4.56 6.14 8.54
C ASN A 132 3.48 5.68 7.55
N PHE A 133 3.82 4.67 6.75
CA PHE A 133 2.81 3.94 5.99
C PHE A 133 2.89 2.49 6.44
N THR A 134 1.73 1.86 6.51
CA THR A 134 1.63 0.43 6.76
C THR A 134 1.27 -0.23 5.44
N PRO A 135 2.19 -0.97 4.81
CA PRO A 135 1.82 -1.81 3.68
C PRO A 135 0.92 -2.93 4.19
N MET A 136 -0.15 -3.20 3.45
CA MET A 136 -1.10 -4.26 3.77
C MET A 136 -1.39 -5.06 2.50
N ILE A 137 -1.61 -6.35 2.67
CA ILE A 137 -2.07 -7.25 1.61
C ILE A 137 -3.46 -7.76 1.96
N LYS A 138 -4.16 -8.34 0.99
CA LYS A 138 -5.47 -8.95 1.22
C LYS A 138 -5.40 -9.99 2.34
N SER A 139 -6.22 -9.81 3.37
CA SER A 139 -6.42 -10.80 4.44
C SER A 139 -7.11 -12.03 3.87
N GLY A 140 -6.77 -13.21 4.40
CA GLY A 140 -7.41 -14.44 3.95
C GLY A 140 -6.74 -15.69 4.47
N ALA A 141 -7.01 -16.80 3.80
CA ALA A 141 -6.34 -18.07 4.09
C ALA A 141 -4.87 -18.02 3.64
N CYS A 142 -4.06 -18.87 4.27
CA CYS A 142 -2.70 -19.10 3.80
C CYS A 142 -2.70 -19.69 2.38
N PRO A 143 -1.67 -19.38 1.57
CA PRO A 143 -1.51 -19.96 0.24
C PRO A 143 -1.51 -21.50 0.30
N GLU A 144 -2.39 -22.14 -0.48
CA GLU A 144 -2.44 -23.61 -0.61
C GLU A 144 -1.49 -24.15 -1.69
N ALA A 145 -0.88 -23.25 -2.47
CA ALA A 145 0.03 -23.55 -3.57
C ALA A 145 1.29 -22.70 -3.45
N ASP A 146 2.37 -23.18 -4.09
CA ASP A 146 3.63 -22.46 -4.13
C ASP A 146 3.44 -21.07 -4.76
N MET A 147 4.06 -20.07 -4.16
CA MET A 147 4.05 -18.70 -4.66
C MET A 147 5.41 -18.37 -5.27
N ALA A 148 5.38 -17.67 -6.39
CA ALA A 148 6.52 -16.96 -6.93
C ALA A 148 6.18 -15.47 -7.02
N GLY A 149 7.04 -14.63 -6.47
CA GLY A 149 6.86 -13.20 -6.38
C GLY A 149 8.11 -12.42 -6.74
N ASN A 150 7.91 -11.13 -6.98
CA ASN A 150 8.96 -10.13 -6.96
C ASN A 150 8.79 -9.29 -5.71
N TRP A 151 9.89 -8.86 -5.10
CA TRP A 151 9.83 -8.01 -3.92
C TRP A 151 10.71 -6.77 -4.06
N VAL A 152 10.31 -5.72 -3.36
CA VAL A 152 11.14 -4.54 -3.09
C VAL A 152 11.14 -4.26 -1.60
N ILE A 153 12.24 -3.70 -1.08
CA ILE A 153 12.31 -3.25 0.31
C ILE A 153 11.59 -1.92 0.47
N VAL A 154 10.54 -1.90 1.27
CA VAL A 154 9.73 -0.70 1.53
C VAL A 154 10.18 0.04 2.78
N ARG A 155 10.89 -0.64 3.68
CA ARG A 155 11.61 -0.05 4.80
C ARG A 155 12.85 -0.87 5.12
N LYS A 156 13.96 -0.17 5.36
CA LYS A 156 15.26 -0.71 5.76
C LYS A 156 15.74 0.02 7.01
N HIS A 157 16.68 -0.56 7.73
CA HIS A 157 17.33 0.07 8.87
C HIS A 157 17.93 1.44 8.51
N GLU A 158 17.97 2.38 9.47
CA GLU A 158 18.24 3.81 9.19
C GLU A 158 19.64 4.10 8.65
N ASP A 159 20.60 3.21 8.94
CA ASP A 159 22.00 3.32 8.53
C ASP A 159 22.28 2.68 7.15
N ALA A 160 21.28 2.12 6.48
CA ALA A 160 21.46 1.52 5.17
C ALA A 160 21.87 2.54 4.11
N ASP A 161 22.83 2.17 3.26
CA ASP A 161 23.32 2.98 2.15
C ASP A 161 22.80 2.44 0.81
N ALA A 162 21.90 3.17 0.15
CA ALA A 162 21.31 2.81 -1.14
C ALA A 162 22.30 2.81 -2.32
N THR A 163 23.56 3.21 -2.09
CA THR A 163 24.66 3.09 -3.06
C THR A 163 25.53 1.85 -2.84
N GLU A 164 25.32 1.10 -1.76
CA GLU A 164 26.11 -0.08 -1.44
C GLU A 164 25.90 -1.20 -2.47
N VAL A 165 27.01 -1.68 -3.04
CA VAL A 165 27.00 -2.72 -4.09
C VAL A 165 26.44 -4.06 -3.59
N ASP A 166 26.64 -4.36 -2.31
CA ASP A 166 26.18 -5.58 -1.64
C ASP A 166 24.81 -5.40 -0.95
N GLY A 167 24.20 -4.23 -1.07
CA GLY A 167 22.91 -3.96 -0.45
C GLY A 167 21.76 -4.67 -1.17
N ASP A 168 20.93 -5.40 -0.43
CA ASP A 168 19.73 -6.08 -0.92
C ASP A 168 18.51 -5.15 -0.90
N TYR A 169 18.06 -4.73 -2.08
CA TYR A 169 16.94 -3.78 -2.19
C TYR A 169 15.73 -4.35 -2.92
N PHE A 170 15.93 -5.28 -3.84
CA PHE A 170 14.83 -5.91 -4.56
C PHE A 170 15.26 -7.28 -5.10
N GLY A 171 14.29 -8.08 -5.54
CA GLY A 171 14.59 -9.39 -6.09
C GLY A 171 13.38 -10.29 -6.23
N SER A 172 13.61 -11.60 -6.21
CA SER A 172 12.57 -12.61 -6.28
C SER A 172 12.26 -13.20 -4.90
N PHE A 173 11.01 -13.60 -4.72
CA PHE A 173 10.46 -14.22 -3.51
C PHE A 173 9.85 -15.55 -3.92
N ALA A 174 10.04 -16.60 -3.13
CA ALA A 174 9.24 -17.80 -3.27
C ALA A 174 8.76 -18.31 -1.91
N PHE A 175 7.59 -18.94 -1.93
CA PHE A 175 7.00 -19.64 -0.78
C PHE A 175 6.58 -21.03 -1.22
N ASP A 176 7.05 -22.05 -0.51
CA ASP A 176 6.65 -23.45 -0.70
C ASP A 176 5.55 -23.77 0.31
N ALA A 177 4.33 -23.97 -0.20
CA ALA A 177 3.15 -24.16 0.65
C ALA A 177 3.14 -25.52 1.35
N MET A 178 3.87 -26.51 0.82
CA MET A 178 3.96 -27.84 1.41
C MET A 178 4.87 -27.86 2.64
N THR A 179 5.97 -27.11 2.59
CA THR A 179 6.98 -27.07 3.64
C THR A 179 6.83 -25.87 4.58
N GLY A 180 6.08 -24.84 4.17
CA GLY A 180 5.98 -23.58 4.92
C GLY A 180 7.29 -22.80 4.92
N VAL A 181 8.11 -22.95 3.88
CA VAL A 181 9.41 -22.30 3.75
C VAL A 181 9.29 -21.16 2.73
N ALA A 182 9.76 -19.98 3.11
CA ALA A 182 9.96 -18.88 2.19
C ALA A 182 11.45 -18.68 1.90
N ASN A 183 11.79 -18.12 0.74
CA ASN A 183 13.16 -17.79 0.39
C ASN A 183 13.23 -16.55 -0.50
N LEU A 184 14.43 -15.97 -0.63
CA LEU A 184 14.74 -14.87 -1.55
C LEU A 184 15.80 -15.36 -2.55
N PRO A 185 15.40 -16.03 -3.65
CA PRO A 185 16.32 -16.70 -4.56
C PRO A 185 17.27 -15.73 -5.28
N ASP A 186 16.77 -14.56 -5.67
CA ASP A 186 17.53 -13.51 -6.33
C ASP A 186 17.44 -12.23 -5.50
N GLN A 187 18.58 -11.57 -5.32
CA GLN A 187 18.68 -10.27 -4.66
C GLN A 187 19.58 -9.35 -5.47
N HIS A 188 19.21 -8.08 -5.54
CA HIS A 188 19.90 -7.07 -6.32
C HIS A 188 20.08 -5.77 -5.53
N SER A 189 21.18 -5.08 -5.82
CA SER A 189 21.44 -3.74 -5.30
C SER A 189 20.98 -2.64 -6.25
N LEU A 190 20.90 -1.42 -5.73
CA LEU A 190 20.60 -0.21 -6.49
C LEU A 190 21.86 0.46 -7.07
N SER A 191 23.04 -0.14 -6.87
CA SER A 191 24.27 0.34 -7.49
C SER A 191 24.21 0.20 -9.02
N ASP A 192 25.11 0.89 -9.71
CA ASP A 192 25.10 0.98 -11.17
C ASP A 192 25.07 -0.41 -11.85
N GLY A 193 24.07 -0.61 -12.70
CA GLY A 193 23.86 -1.88 -13.41
C GLY A 193 23.10 -2.94 -12.61
N PHE A 194 22.63 -2.63 -11.41
CA PHE A 194 21.79 -3.49 -10.57
C PHE A 194 22.38 -4.90 -10.34
N PRO A 195 23.64 -4.99 -9.87
CA PRO A 195 24.32 -6.27 -9.73
C PRO A 195 23.58 -7.17 -8.75
N ALA A 196 23.62 -8.48 -9.03
CA ALA A 196 23.14 -9.49 -8.10
C ALA A 196 24.03 -9.52 -6.85
N THR A 197 23.43 -9.51 -5.67
CA THR A 197 24.13 -9.58 -4.37
C THR A 197 24.18 -11.02 -3.83
N GLY A 198 23.51 -11.95 -4.51
CA GLY A 198 23.42 -13.36 -4.15
C GLY A 198 22.00 -13.75 -3.76
N SER A 199 21.90 -14.77 -2.91
CA SER A 199 20.64 -15.22 -2.30
C SER A 199 20.83 -15.21 -0.78
N SER A 200 19.85 -14.70 -0.02
CA SER A 200 19.93 -14.65 1.44
C SER A 200 19.70 -16.00 2.13
N GLY A 201 19.57 -17.08 1.36
CA GLY A 201 19.21 -18.40 1.88
C GLY A 201 17.70 -18.52 2.15
N GLU A 202 17.32 -19.66 2.73
CA GLU A 202 15.95 -19.95 3.16
C GLU A 202 15.62 -19.11 4.40
N LEU A 203 14.44 -18.49 4.41
CA LEU A 203 13.82 -18.03 5.65
C LEU A 203 13.38 -19.28 6.42
N SER A 204 13.47 -19.26 7.76
CA SER A 204 13.06 -20.38 8.60
C SER A 204 11.65 -20.86 8.23
N ALA A 205 11.41 -22.17 8.32
CA ALA A 205 10.07 -22.72 8.13
C ALA A 205 9.12 -22.24 9.25
N GLY A 206 7.87 -21.95 8.90
CA GLY A 206 6.84 -21.50 9.84
C GLY A 206 5.54 -22.28 9.72
N THR A 207 4.62 -22.02 10.64
CA THR A 207 3.22 -22.42 10.48
C THR A 207 2.43 -21.19 10.06
N CYS A 208 1.72 -21.28 8.94
CA CYS A 208 0.84 -20.22 8.50
C CYS A 208 -0.59 -20.48 8.99
N ALA A 209 -1.22 -19.47 9.59
CA ALA A 209 -2.63 -19.44 9.92
C ALA A 209 -3.22 -18.06 9.56
N ASP A 210 -4.42 -18.02 8.98
CA ASP A 210 -5.12 -16.78 8.61
C ASP A 210 -4.26 -15.80 7.79
N GLY A 211 -3.43 -16.35 6.89
CA GLY A 211 -2.54 -15.57 6.03
C GLY A 211 -1.37 -14.96 6.77
N ILE A 212 -1.07 -15.40 7.99
CA ILE A 212 0.05 -14.92 8.79
C ILE A 212 0.92 -16.12 9.17
N MET A 213 2.21 -16.02 8.86
CA MET A 213 3.23 -17.01 9.21
C MET A 213 4.27 -16.39 10.12
N GLU A 214 4.36 -16.90 11.33
CA GLU A 214 5.41 -16.55 12.28
C GLU A 214 6.60 -17.50 12.12
N VAL A 215 7.80 -16.92 12.03
CA VAL A 215 9.08 -17.63 11.96
C VAL A 215 10.06 -16.96 12.93
N ASP A 216 11.12 -17.67 13.34
CA ASP A 216 12.03 -17.29 14.45
C ASP A 216 12.18 -15.77 14.71
N ASP A 217 12.69 -15.02 13.73
CA ASP A 217 12.93 -13.57 13.83
C ASP A 217 12.22 -12.78 12.71
N ALA A 218 11.11 -13.31 12.20
CA ALA A 218 10.32 -12.64 11.18
C ALA A 218 8.83 -12.99 11.24
N VAL A 219 8.01 -12.11 10.69
CA VAL A 219 6.58 -12.35 10.46
C VAL A 219 6.33 -12.14 8.98
N MET A 220 5.58 -13.05 8.37
CA MET A 220 5.13 -12.94 6.99
C MET A 220 3.62 -12.84 6.95
N TYR A 221 3.12 -11.83 6.26
CA TYR A 221 1.74 -11.74 5.83
C TYR A 221 1.74 -12.32 4.41
N LEU A 222 0.94 -13.35 4.16
CA LEU A 222 0.83 -14.07 2.91
C LEU A 222 -0.63 -14.06 2.45
N ALA A 223 -0.85 -13.75 1.17
CA ALA A 223 -2.16 -13.76 0.54
C ALA A 223 -2.23 -14.82 -0.56
N ASP A 224 -3.38 -15.49 -0.66
CA ASP A 224 -3.69 -16.48 -1.71
C ASP A 224 -3.58 -15.92 -3.14
N ASN A 225 -3.72 -14.60 -3.26
CA ASN A 225 -3.61 -13.85 -4.50
C ASN A 225 -2.15 -13.63 -4.97
N GLY A 226 -1.16 -14.14 -4.23
CA GLY A 226 0.27 -14.05 -4.54
C GLY A 226 1.00 -12.87 -3.91
N GLY A 227 0.32 -12.03 -3.11
CA GLY A 227 0.95 -10.94 -2.37
C GLY A 227 1.62 -11.43 -1.08
N ALA A 228 2.72 -10.79 -0.70
CA ALA A 228 3.35 -11.02 0.61
C ALA A 228 3.95 -9.74 1.20
N ILE A 229 4.00 -9.66 2.53
CA ILE A 229 4.80 -8.69 3.27
C ILE A 229 5.64 -9.48 4.26
N VAL A 230 6.95 -9.26 4.29
CA VAL A 230 7.84 -9.93 5.25
C VAL A 230 8.52 -8.87 6.10
N HIS A 231 8.33 -8.99 7.41
CA HIS A 231 8.91 -8.13 8.44
C HIS A 231 9.98 -8.92 9.20
N THR A 232 11.25 -8.61 8.97
CA THR A 232 12.41 -9.31 9.54
C THR A 232 13.08 -8.52 10.67
N ASN A 233 13.98 -9.20 11.39
CA ASN A 233 14.79 -8.66 12.48
C ASN A 233 13.94 -8.12 13.65
N LEU A 234 12.88 -8.85 14.01
CA LEU A 234 11.95 -8.46 15.07
C LEU A 234 12.62 -8.34 16.44
N SER A 235 13.67 -9.12 16.66
CA SER A 235 14.52 -9.12 17.84
C SER A 235 15.37 -7.85 17.97
N GLN A 236 15.55 -7.11 16.89
CA GLN A 236 16.35 -5.88 16.81
C GLN A 236 15.55 -4.74 16.17
N PRO A 237 14.74 -3.99 16.95
CA PRO A 237 13.84 -2.97 16.42
C PRO A 237 14.50 -1.91 15.52
N SER A 238 15.77 -1.57 15.77
CA SER A 238 16.56 -0.63 14.96
C SER A 238 17.00 -1.19 13.61
N GLU A 239 17.00 -2.51 13.46
CA GLU A 239 17.44 -3.24 12.25
C GLU A 239 16.27 -3.83 11.45
N THR A 240 15.03 -3.52 11.86
CA THR A 240 13.81 -4.02 11.21
C THR A 240 13.76 -3.64 9.74
N SER A 241 13.38 -4.60 8.91
CA SER A 241 13.21 -4.41 7.47
C SER A 241 11.87 -4.99 7.03
N PHE A 242 11.29 -4.35 6.01
CA PHE A 242 10.01 -4.73 5.44
C PHE A 242 10.20 -4.87 3.94
N ILE A 243 9.96 -6.08 3.43
CA ILE A 243 9.81 -6.28 1.99
C ILE A 243 8.32 -6.38 1.67
N PHE A 244 7.94 -5.80 0.55
CA PHE A 244 6.63 -5.95 -0.05
C PHE A 244 6.80 -6.74 -1.33
N ALA A 245 6.00 -7.78 -1.53
CA ALA A 245 6.08 -8.67 -2.68
C ALA A 245 4.75 -8.74 -3.44
N LEU A 246 4.86 -8.74 -4.76
CA LEU A 246 3.77 -8.96 -5.70
C LEU A 246 3.96 -10.30 -6.41
N ALA A 247 2.86 -10.89 -6.86
CA ALA A 247 2.89 -12.07 -7.73
C ALA A 247 3.76 -11.80 -8.95
N GLN A 248 4.68 -12.72 -9.26
CA GLN A 248 5.60 -12.53 -10.39
C GLN A 248 4.83 -12.62 -11.71
N LYS A 249 4.71 -11.49 -12.40
CA LYS A 249 4.09 -11.37 -13.72
C LYS A 249 5.04 -10.67 -14.68
N ALA A 250 5.16 -11.17 -15.90
CA ALA A 250 6.00 -10.52 -16.89
C ALA A 250 5.40 -9.16 -17.31
N VAL A 251 6.24 -8.13 -17.38
CA VAL A 251 5.90 -6.83 -17.98
C VAL A 251 5.79 -7.02 -19.48
N THR A 252 4.61 -6.78 -20.04
CA THR A 252 4.36 -7.02 -21.47
C THR A 252 4.91 -5.89 -22.33
N SER A 253 4.80 -4.65 -21.85
CA SER A 253 5.39 -3.48 -22.50
C SER A 253 5.40 -2.29 -21.55
N VAL A 254 6.35 -1.37 -21.73
CA VAL A 254 6.38 -0.13 -20.94
C VAL A 254 5.12 0.73 -21.16
N ALA A 255 4.55 0.71 -22.37
CA ALA A 255 3.30 1.40 -22.69
C ALA A 255 2.07 0.81 -21.97
N ALA A 256 2.17 -0.42 -21.44
CA ALA A 256 1.12 -0.97 -20.60
C ALA A 256 1.00 -0.20 -19.27
N LEU A 257 1.96 0.64 -18.91
CA LEU A 257 1.94 1.51 -17.73
C LEU A 257 1.30 2.88 -17.98
N ASP A 258 0.75 3.15 -19.16
CA ASP A 258 0.11 4.44 -19.45
C ASP A 258 -1.21 4.56 -18.65
N ALA A 259 -1.20 5.43 -17.63
CA ALA A 259 -2.36 5.77 -16.79
C ALA A 259 -2.06 6.97 -15.88
N GLU A 260 -3.09 7.40 -15.15
CA GLU A 260 -2.97 8.25 -13.96
C GLU A 260 -3.02 7.38 -12.71
N TYR A 261 -2.28 7.77 -11.68
CA TYR A 261 -2.08 6.98 -10.47
C TYR A 261 -2.17 7.85 -9.21
N ALA A 262 -2.73 7.27 -8.15
CA ALA A 262 -2.50 7.67 -6.77
C ALA A 262 -1.32 6.88 -6.21
N GLY A 263 -0.45 7.52 -5.44
CA GLY A 263 0.70 6.86 -4.86
C GLY A 263 1.12 7.40 -3.50
N ILE A 264 2.04 6.65 -2.90
CA ILE A 264 2.78 6.99 -1.70
C ILE A 264 4.24 7.03 -2.07
N LEU A 265 4.88 8.15 -1.75
CA LEU A 265 6.32 8.36 -1.81
C LEU A 265 6.88 8.26 -0.40
N PHE A 266 7.97 7.51 -0.24
CA PHE A 266 8.87 7.62 0.90
C PHE A 266 10.24 8.09 0.43
N ASP A 267 10.74 9.19 1.01
CA ASP A 267 12.06 9.74 0.75
C ASP A 267 12.89 9.74 2.05
N GLY A 268 13.85 8.83 2.13
CA GLY A 268 14.74 8.71 3.29
C GLY A 268 15.72 9.88 3.46
N SER A 269 15.82 10.77 2.47
CA SER A 269 16.61 12.01 2.57
C SER A 269 15.88 13.15 3.26
N SER A 270 14.55 13.08 3.32
CA SER A 270 13.70 14.06 3.99
C SER A 270 13.80 13.96 5.52
N ALA A 271 13.40 15.06 6.18
CA ALA A 271 13.23 15.09 7.62
C ALA A 271 12.22 14.01 8.06
N ALA A 272 12.38 13.46 9.27
CA ALA A 272 11.57 12.34 9.75
C ALA A 272 10.05 12.55 9.57
N ASP A 273 9.56 13.76 9.84
CA ASP A 273 8.14 14.11 9.74
C ASP A 273 7.65 14.42 8.30
N ASP A 274 8.56 14.41 7.31
CA ASP A 274 8.29 14.72 5.89
C ASP A 274 8.82 13.62 4.92
N ARG A 275 9.25 12.46 5.44
CA ARG A 275 9.65 11.29 4.64
C ARG A 275 8.53 10.73 3.79
N ILE A 276 7.28 10.71 4.24
CA ILE A 276 6.16 10.20 3.45
C ILE A 276 5.39 11.35 2.82
N SER A 277 4.95 11.13 1.60
CA SER A 277 4.09 12.05 0.88
C SER A 277 3.08 11.29 0.02
N ALA A 278 1.84 11.75 -0.01
CA ALA A 278 0.91 11.37 -1.07
C ALA A 278 1.40 11.97 -2.39
N VAL A 279 1.29 11.22 -3.48
CA VAL A 279 1.70 11.67 -4.81
C VAL A 279 0.66 11.34 -5.87
N SER A 280 0.56 12.21 -6.86
CA SER A 280 -0.18 11.95 -8.10
C SER A 280 0.83 11.78 -9.23
N ILE A 281 0.67 10.71 -10.03
CA ILE A 281 1.61 10.37 -11.10
C ILE A 281 0.83 10.14 -12.39
N ALA A 282 1.34 10.66 -13.51
CA ALA A 282 0.86 10.36 -14.84
C ALA A 282 2.00 9.76 -15.67
N CYS A 283 1.77 8.61 -16.29
CA CYS A 283 2.76 7.90 -17.11
C CYS A 283 2.34 7.89 -18.59
N THR A 284 3.31 8.07 -19.48
CA THR A 284 3.12 7.93 -20.94
C THR A 284 4.40 7.40 -21.58
N GLY A 285 4.31 6.21 -22.18
CA GLY A 285 5.40 5.56 -22.89
C GLY A 285 6.63 5.30 -22.03
N GLY A 286 6.48 5.15 -20.72
CA GLY A 286 7.60 4.92 -19.78
C GLY A 286 8.18 6.16 -19.12
N LEU A 287 7.76 7.35 -19.55
CA LEU A 287 8.07 8.58 -18.84
C LEU A 287 6.88 8.93 -17.94
N CYS A 288 7.13 9.04 -16.64
CA CYS A 288 6.13 9.46 -15.68
C CYS A 288 6.48 10.82 -15.09
N SER A 289 5.49 11.70 -14.97
CA SER A 289 5.57 12.95 -14.22
C SER A 289 4.75 12.81 -12.94
N GLY A 290 5.35 13.14 -11.80
CA GLY A 290 4.69 13.11 -10.50
C GLY A 290 4.71 14.47 -9.80
N SER A 291 3.75 14.67 -8.89
CA SER A 291 3.67 15.82 -7.97
C SER A 291 3.30 15.35 -6.57
N ILE A 292 3.75 16.09 -5.55
CA ILE A 292 3.33 15.88 -4.16
C ILE A 292 1.90 16.38 -4.00
N VAL A 293 1.06 15.62 -3.29
CA VAL A 293 -0.31 16.00 -2.94
C VAL A 293 -0.28 16.53 -1.51
N ASP A 294 -0.34 17.86 -1.36
CA ASP A 294 -0.25 18.53 -0.05
C ASP A 294 -1.49 18.32 0.80
N ASP A 295 -2.65 18.19 0.15
CA ASP A 295 -3.95 17.96 0.78
C ASP A 295 -4.74 16.99 -0.10
N VAL A 296 -4.91 15.75 0.38
CA VAL A 296 -5.60 14.68 -0.36
C VAL A 296 -7.12 14.91 -0.45
N VAL A 297 -7.68 15.70 0.46
CA VAL A 297 -9.11 16.05 0.47
C VAL A 297 -9.38 17.19 -0.50
N ALA A 298 -8.58 18.26 -0.44
CA ALA A 298 -8.68 19.40 -1.34
C ALA A 298 -8.06 19.13 -2.73
N MET A 299 -7.29 18.04 -2.86
CA MET A 299 -6.56 17.64 -4.07
C MET A 299 -5.61 18.72 -4.57
N THR A 300 -4.93 19.42 -3.65
CA THR A 300 -3.91 20.41 -3.99
C THR A 300 -2.54 19.77 -4.09
N THR A 301 -1.72 20.23 -5.04
CA THR A 301 -0.40 19.65 -5.31
C THR A 301 0.71 20.70 -5.30
N SER A 302 1.90 20.28 -4.90
CA SER A 302 3.14 21.04 -5.00
C SER A 302 4.30 20.15 -5.45
N GLY A 303 5.40 20.78 -5.83
CA GLY A 303 6.59 20.08 -6.31
C GLY A 303 6.35 19.21 -7.55
N SER A 304 7.43 18.71 -8.10
CA SER A 304 7.40 17.76 -9.20
C SER A 304 8.64 16.89 -9.19
N PHE A 305 8.48 15.70 -9.75
CA PHE A 305 9.55 14.77 -10.01
C PHE A 305 9.23 14.01 -11.29
N SER A 306 10.24 13.40 -11.89
CA SER A 306 10.06 12.54 -13.06
C SER A 306 10.63 11.16 -12.81
N ILE A 307 9.95 10.16 -13.36
CA ILE A 307 10.43 8.78 -13.39
C ILE A 307 10.64 8.41 -14.85
N ASP A 308 11.79 7.84 -15.14
CA ASP A 308 12.13 7.24 -16.41
C ASP A 308 12.19 5.73 -16.22
N LEU A 309 11.31 5.01 -16.92
CA LEU A 309 11.23 3.54 -16.93
C LEU A 309 11.64 2.94 -18.29
N PHE A 310 12.69 3.47 -18.94
CA PHE A 310 13.23 2.94 -20.20
C PHE A 310 14.20 1.76 -20.03
N GLY A 311 14.27 1.14 -18.85
CA GLY A 311 15.02 -0.09 -18.65
C GLY A 311 14.53 -1.23 -19.54
N THR A 312 15.29 -2.34 -19.54
CA THR A 312 14.84 -3.55 -20.24
C THR A 312 13.69 -4.17 -19.45
N THR A 313 12.53 -4.35 -20.08
CA THR A 313 11.40 -5.06 -19.47
C THR A 313 11.83 -6.45 -19.03
N ASN A 314 11.39 -6.89 -17.85
CA ASN A 314 11.71 -8.21 -17.29
C ASN A 314 13.21 -8.37 -16.99
N ALA A 315 13.87 -7.28 -16.57
CA ALA A 315 15.24 -7.27 -16.10
C ALA A 315 15.36 -6.50 -14.77
N PRO A 316 16.26 -6.93 -13.86
CA PRO A 316 17.16 -8.07 -13.98
C PRO A 316 16.47 -9.44 -13.88
N VAL A 317 15.25 -9.49 -13.35
CA VAL A 317 14.39 -10.69 -13.31
C VAL A 317 13.00 -10.40 -13.87
N SER A 318 12.25 -11.46 -14.22
CA SER A 318 10.91 -11.33 -14.81
C SER A 318 9.97 -10.52 -13.91
N GLY A 319 9.25 -9.55 -14.48
CA GLY A 319 8.34 -8.68 -13.74
C GLY A 319 8.96 -7.45 -13.08
N PHE A 320 10.24 -7.18 -13.34
CA PHE A 320 10.86 -5.89 -13.05
C PHE A 320 11.00 -5.01 -14.28
N LEU A 321 11.03 -3.71 -14.01
CA LEU A 321 11.48 -2.67 -14.91
C LEU A 321 12.42 -1.75 -14.13
N THR A 322 13.60 -1.51 -14.65
CA THR A 322 14.57 -0.59 -14.06
C THR A 322 14.51 0.78 -14.72
N GLY A 323 15.04 1.78 -14.05
CA GLY A 323 14.88 3.16 -14.46
C GLY A 323 15.67 4.13 -13.60
N SER A 324 15.24 5.39 -13.65
CA SER A 324 15.75 6.45 -12.78
C SER A 324 14.63 7.34 -12.30
N VAL A 325 14.84 7.97 -11.15
CA VAL A 325 14.01 9.05 -10.63
C VAL A 325 14.83 10.34 -10.64
N ALA A 326 14.20 11.46 -10.99
CA ALA A 326 14.82 12.77 -10.99
C ALA A 326 13.97 13.82 -10.28
N ASP A 327 14.62 14.73 -9.56
CA ASP A 327 13.98 15.90 -8.96
C ASP A 327 13.94 17.10 -9.93
N GLU A 328 13.34 18.21 -9.51
CA GLU A 328 13.23 19.43 -10.33
C GLU A 328 14.59 20.08 -10.66
N LEU A 329 15.64 19.76 -9.90
CA LEU A 329 16.99 20.26 -10.09
C LEU A 329 17.80 19.39 -11.06
N GLY A 330 17.22 18.26 -11.51
CA GLY A 330 17.86 17.30 -12.40
C GLY A 330 18.86 16.39 -11.70
N ASN A 331 18.84 16.31 -10.36
CA ASN A 331 19.55 15.25 -9.65
C ASN A 331 18.85 13.91 -9.94
N THR A 332 19.58 12.81 -9.94
CA THR A 332 19.04 11.50 -10.35
C THR A 332 19.46 10.38 -9.43
N GLY A 333 18.55 9.43 -9.20
CA GLY A 333 18.82 8.17 -8.49
C GLY A 333 18.37 6.95 -9.30
N ASN A 334 19.07 5.82 -9.13
CA ASN A 334 18.67 4.55 -9.73
C ASN A 334 17.34 4.06 -9.14
N LEU A 335 16.51 3.40 -9.95
CA LEU A 335 15.19 2.91 -9.56
C LEU A 335 14.97 1.49 -10.12
N ALA A 336 14.36 0.62 -9.32
CA ALA A 336 13.87 -0.69 -9.73
C ALA A 336 12.42 -0.85 -9.29
N CYS A 337 11.55 -1.24 -10.22
CA CYS A 337 10.10 -1.34 -9.99
C CYS A 337 9.60 -2.75 -10.29
N MET A 338 8.86 -3.33 -9.35
CA MET A 338 7.99 -4.47 -9.62
C MET A 338 6.63 -3.97 -10.12
N ILE A 339 6.07 -4.67 -11.10
CA ILE A 339 4.86 -4.24 -11.83
C ILE A 339 3.85 -5.38 -11.89
N ASP A 340 2.60 -5.08 -11.56
CA ASP A 340 1.43 -5.87 -11.95
C ASP A 340 0.55 -5.02 -12.87
N GLU A 341 0.52 -5.34 -14.17
CA GLU A 341 -0.24 -4.60 -15.19
C GLU A 341 -1.75 -4.87 -15.11
N ASN A 342 -2.17 -5.89 -14.35
CA ASN A 342 -3.56 -6.31 -14.25
C ASN A 342 -3.79 -7.05 -12.93
N VAL A 343 -3.85 -6.28 -11.85
CA VAL A 343 -4.05 -6.78 -10.49
C VAL A 343 -5.35 -7.56 -10.44
N GLN A 344 -5.27 -8.86 -10.13
CA GLN A 344 -6.42 -9.77 -10.03
C GLN A 344 -7.36 -9.79 -11.26
N GLY A 345 -6.89 -9.35 -12.43
CA GLY A 345 -7.75 -9.28 -13.62
C GLY A 345 -8.68 -8.06 -13.67
N SER A 346 -8.56 -7.09 -12.78
CA SER A 346 -9.44 -5.91 -12.70
C SER A 346 -9.16 -4.84 -13.76
N GLY A 347 -8.00 -4.89 -14.42
CA GLY A 347 -7.47 -3.84 -15.28
C GLY A 347 -6.73 -2.73 -14.52
N GLN A 348 -6.75 -2.77 -13.18
CA GLN A 348 -5.94 -1.88 -12.35
C GLN A 348 -4.47 -2.30 -12.40
N ARG A 349 -3.58 -1.31 -12.42
CA ARG A 349 -2.14 -1.50 -12.39
C ARG A 349 -1.61 -1.17 -11.00
N LEU A 350 -0.66 -1.94 -10.52
CA LEU A 350 0.08 -1.66 -9.29
C LEU A 350 1.57 -1.67 -9.61
N VAL A 351 2.24 -0.59 -9.23
CA VAL A 351 3.69 -0.46 -9.37
C VAL A 351 4.27 -0.14 -8.00
N SER A 352 5.34 -0.83 -7.64
CA SER A 352 6.08 -0.57 -6.42
C SER A 352 7.56 -0.56 -6.74
N CYS A 353 8.21 0.54 -6.40
CA CYS A 353 9.58 0.82 -6.74
C CYS A 353 10.39 1.09 -5.49
N VAL A 354 11.64 0.66 -5.53
CA VAL A 354 12.70 1.08 -4.63
C VAL A 354 13.80 1.74 -5.43
N GLY A 355 14.40 2.79 -4.89
CA GLY A 355 15.44 3.55 -5.57
C GLY A 355 16.31 4.36 -4.63
N GLN A 356 17.15 5.19 -5.24
CA GLN A 356 18.02 6.16 -4.58
C GLN A 356 17.31 7.52 -4.57
N ALA A 357 17.33 8.22 -3.43
CA ALA A 357 16.79 9.57 -3.33
C ALA A 357 17.63 10.53 -4.22
N PRO A 358 17.07 11.22 -5.22
CA PRO A 358 17.83 11.91 -6.26
C PRO A 358 18.92 12.88 -5.76
N ALA A 359 18.65 13.66 -4.71
CA ALA A 359 19.58 14.63 -4.16
C ALA A 359 20.53 14.04 -3.09
N ALA A 360 20.34 12.77 -2.71
CA ALA A 360 21.05 12.10 -1.64
C ALA A 360 21.05 10.59 -1.88
N ASN A 361 21.75 10.13 -2.92
CA ASN A 361 21.66 8.73 -3.39
C ASN A 361 22.00 7.65 -2.36
N GLN A 362 22.66 7.98 -1.24
CA GLN A 362 22.85 7.05 -0.12
C GLN A 362 21.55 6.74 0.64
N LYS A 363 20.53 7.57 0.49
CA LYS A 363 19.22 7.38 1.11
C LYS A 363 18.28 6.67 0.17
N MET A 364 17.50 5.78 0.75
CA MET A 364 16.49 5.01 0.04
C MET A 364 15.28 5.89 -0.30
N PHE A 365 14.74 5.63 -1.48
CA PHE A 365 13.52 6.19 -2.02
C PHE A 365 12.57 5.03 -2.31
N ASN A 366 11.31 5.13 -1.93
CA ASN A 366 10.28 4.14 -2.26
C ASN A 366 9.08 4.83 -2.86
N LEU A 367 8.49 4.20 -3.87
CA LEU A 367 7.30 4.73 -4.52
C LEU A 367 6.34 3.57 -4.79
N LEU A 368 5.14 3.66 -4.25
CA LEU A 368 4.09 2.69 -4.53
C LEU A 368 2.86 3.40 -5.05
N PHE A 369 2.32 2.94 -6.17
CA PHE A 369 1.22 3.63 -6.83
C PHE A 369 0.31 2.67 -7.58
N ALA A 370 -0.99 2.96 -7.52
CA ALA A 370 -2.05 2.18 -8.13
C ALA A 370 -2.82 3.04 -9.14
N SER A 371 -3.13 2.49 -10.30
CA SER A 371 -3.82 3.27 -11.34
C SER A 371 -5.25 3.59 -10.91
N ASN A 372 -5.74 4.75 -11.34
CA ASN A 372 -7.13 5.10 -11.22
C ASN A 372 -7.96 4.13 -12.08
N GLN A 373 -9.09 3.65 -11.54
CA GLN A 373 -10.04 2.83 -12.32
C GLN A 373 -10.92 3.69 -13.21
#